data_AF-A0A5P9GZM3-F1
#
_entry.id   AF-A0A5P9GZM3-F1
#
_cell.length_a   1.000
_cell.length_b   1.000
_cell.length_c   1.000
_cell.angle_alpha   90.00
_cell.angle_beta   90.00
_cell.angle_gamma   90.00
#
_symmetry.space_group_name_H-M   'P 1'
#
loop_
_entity.id
_entity.type
_entity.pdbx_description
1 polymer ?
#
loop_
_entity_poly.entity_id
_entity_poly.type
_entity_poly.pdbx_seq_one_letter_code
_entity_poly.pdbx_strand_id
1 'polypeptide(L)'
;MYRVLTMTALCVSLAGAARAQDYEEPDPADLVPAHFSAATFAELDQYDLYDVTLALKRGRNIRLADCTPSQSRAIIEASYDRRAPAMDMLRATCSG
;
A
#
# COMPACT_ATOMS: atom_id res chain seq x y z
N MET A 1 34.78 36.97 -56.66
CA MET A 1 34.55 37.25 -55.23
C MET A 1 33.94 35.99 -54.60
N TYR A 2 34.33 35.71 -53.36
CA TYR A 2 34.32 34.46 -52.57
C TYR A 2 32.97 33.71 -52.52
N ARG A 3 32.96 32.38 -52.76
CA ARG A 3 32.73 31.25 -51.81
C ARG A 3 31.51 31.49 -50.88
N VAL A 4 30.58 30.55 -50.71
CA VAL A 4 30.76 29.31 -49.91
C VAL A 4 29.55 28.39 -50.15
N LEU A 5 29.83 27.14 -50.52
CA LEU A 5 28.92 26.00 -50.39
C LEU A 5 28.78 25.71 -48.89
N THR A 6 27.60 25.86 -48.29
CA THR A 6 27.36 25.46 -46.89
C THR A 6 26.45 24.24 -46.85
N MET A 7 27.10 23.11 -46.65
CA MET A 7 26.53 21.80 -46.36
C MET A 7 25.90 21.87 -44.95
N THR A 8 24.56 21.89 -44.86
CA THR A 8 23.88 21.83 -43.55
C THR A 8 24.00 20.41 -43.01
N ALA A 9 24.93 20.26 -42.08
CA ALA A 9 25.21 19.05 -41.33
C ALA A 9 23.97 18.52 -40.61
N LEU A 10 23.84 17.19 -40.60
CA LEU A 10 22.87 16.45 -39.79
C LEU A 10 23.06 16.80 -38.31
N CYS A 11 22.15 17.57 -37.74
CA CYS A 11 21.94 17.56 -36.30
C CYS A 11 21.05 16.36 -35.96
N VAL A 12 21.69 15.21 -35.79
CA VAL A 12 21.15 14.13 -34.96
C VAL A 12 21.01 14.71 -33.55
N SER A 13 19.84 15.22 -33.23
CA SER A 13 19.48 15.55 -31.86
C SER A 13 19.51 14.24 -31.07
N LEU A 14 20.59 14.06 -30.32
CA LEU A 14 20.75 12.98 -29.35
C LEU A 14 19.43 12.80 -28.59
N ALA A 15 18.97 11.55 -28.56
CA ALA A 15 18.00 11.07 -27.61
C ALA A 15 18.38 11.59 -26.23
N GLY A 16 17.66 12.62 -25.77
CA GLY A 16 17.56 12.89 -24.35
C GLY A 16 16.82 11.71 -23.76
N ALA A 17 17.56 10.69 -23.33
CA ALA A 17 17.07 9.77 -22.33
C ALA A 17 16.77 10.62 -21.11
N ALA A 18 15.54 11.15 -21.05
CA ALA A 18 14.94 11.60 -19.82
C ALA A 18 15.10 10.41 -18.89
N ARG A 19 16.04 10.52 -17.96
CA ARG A 19 16.15 9.59 -16.84
C ARG A 19 14.77 9.63 -16.21
N ALA A 20 13.95 8.61 -16.48
CA ALA A 20 12.86 8.27 -15.60
C ALA A 20 13.55 8.12 -14.25
N GLN A 21 13.40 9.13 -13.39
CA GLN A 21 13.75 8.95 -12.01
C GLN A 21 12.78 7.86 -11.58
N ASP A 22 13.31 6.69 -11.22
CA ASP A 22 12.54 5.62 -10.62
C ASP A 22 11.99 6.19 -9.30
N TYR A 23 10.90 6.93 -9.41
CA TYR A 23 10.09 7.36 -8.29
C TYR A 23 9.36 6.09 -7.87
N GLU A 24 10.00 5.35 -6.96
CA GLU A 24 9.35 4.24 -6.29
C GLU A 24 8.25 4.85 -5.43
N GLU A 25 7.02 4.79 -5.94
CA GLU A 25 5.86 5.24 -5.19
C GLU A 25 5.77 4.41 -3.91
N PRO A 26 5.65 5.04 -2.72
CA PRO A 26 5.60 4.30 -1.47
C PRO A 26 4.49 3.27 -1.53
N ASP A 27 4.80 2.01 -1.21
CA ASP A 27 3.78 0.98 -1.16
C ASP A 27 2.77 1.35 -0.05
N PRO A 28 1.47 1.53 -0.36
CA PRO A 28 0.47 1.85 0.66
C PRO A 28 0.45 0.82 1.80
N ALA A 29 0.84 -0.44 1.52
CA ALA A 29 0.97 -1.48 2.53
C ALA A 29 2.08 -1.22 3.56
N ASP A 30 3.10 -0.40 3.24
CA ASP A 30 4.18 -0.05 4.16
C ASP A 30 3.74 0.99 5.20
N LEU A 31 2.71 1.78 4.88
CA LEU A 31 2.18 2.82 5.77
C LEU A 31 1.21 2.27 6.82
N VAL A 32 0.75 1.03 6.65
CA VAL A 32 -0.19 0.40 7.58
C VAL A 32 0.46 0.19 8.96
N PRO A 33 -0.17 0.63 10.06
CA PRO A 33 0.30 0.33 11.41
C PRO A 33 0.41 -1.18 11.68
N ALA A 34 1.47 -1.60 12.35
CA ALA A 34 1.61 -3.00 12.78
C ALA A 34 0.67 -3.38 13.95
N HIS A 35 0.14 -2.38 14.65
CA HIS A 35 -0.72 -2.56 15.82
C HIS A 35 -1.94 -1.65 15.74
N PHE A 36 -3.11 -2.20 16.03
CA PHE A 36 -4.36 -1.45 16.15
C PHE A 36 -5.05 -1.73 17.48
N SER A 37 -5.70 -0.72 18.05
CA SER A 37 -6.74 -0.94 19.06
C SER A 37 -8.02 -1.49 18.38
N ALA A 38 -8.88 -2.16 19.13
CA ALA A 38 -10.17 -2.61 18.60
C ALA A 38 -11.05 -1.44 18.14
N ALA A 39 -11.03 -0.31 18.85
CA ALA A 39 -11.78 0.88 18.50
C ALA A 39 -11.28 1.50 17.18
N THR A 40 -9.98 1.73 17.05
CA THR A 40 -9.37 2.27 15.83
C THR A 40 -9.63 1.35 14.62
N PHE A 41 -9.52 0.04 14.81
CA PHE A 41 -9.81 -0.92 13.74
C PHE A 41 -11.29 -0.91 13.30
N ALA A 42 -12.21 -0.67 14.24
CA ALA A 42 -13.64 -0.54 13.97
C ALA A 42 -14.01 0.78 13.26
N GLU A 43 -13.13 1.77 13.27
CA GLU A 43 -13.32 3.05 12.59
C GLU A 43 -12.80 3.07 11.14
N LEU A 44 -11.94 2.11 10.78
CA LEU A 44 -11.39 2.00 9.41
C LEU A 44 -12.48 1.91 8.35
N ASP A 45 -12.28 2.61 7.24
CA ASP A 45 -13.16 2.52 6.08
C ASP A 45 -12.79 1.34 5.16
N GLN A 46 -13.48 1.20 4.03
CA GLN A 46 -13.23 0.09 3.12
C GLN A 46 -11.86 0.14 2.43
N TYR A 47 -11.33 1.34 2.18
CA TYR A 47 -10.02 1.52 1.55
C TYR A 47 -8.90 1.20 2.55
N ASP A 48 -9.04 1.68 3.79
CA ASP A 48 -8.10 1.33 4.85
C ASP A 48 -8.06 -0.19 5.09
N LEU A 49 -9.23 -0.85 5.09
CA LEU A 49 -9.32 -2.30 5.24
C LEU A 49 -8.68 -3.05 4.07
N TYR A 50 -8.77 -2.50 2.86
CA TYR A 50 -8.08 -3.05 1.70
C TYR A 50 -6.56 -3.04 1.93
N ASP A 51 -6.00 -1.91 2.33
CA ASP A 51 -4.56 -1.75 2.56
C ASP A 51 -4.07 -2.64 3.72
N VAL A 52 -4.83 -2.71 4.81
CA VAL A 52 -4.52 -3.60 5.94
C VAL A 52 -4.53 -5.07 5.52
N THR A 53 -5.53 -5.48 4.73
CA THR A 53 -5.62 -6.85 4.20
C THR A 53 -4.50 -7.14 3.21
N LEU A 54 -4.12 -6.17 2.37
CA LEU A 54 -3.02 -6.29 1.42
C LEU A 54 -1.67 -6.43 2.15
N ALA A 55 -1.42 -5.61 3.16
CA ALA A 55 -0.24 -5.67 4.01
C ALA A 55 -0.11 -7.06 4.69
N LEU A 56 -1.22 -7.59 5.22
CA LEU A 56 -1.27 -8.94 5.79
C LEU A 56 -0.93 -10.01 4.74
N LYS A 57 -1.51 -9.93 3.52
CA LYS A 57 -1.21 -10.86 2.41
C LYS A 57 0.24 -10.81 1.97
N ARG A 58 0.88 -9.64 2.08
CA ARG A 58 2.32 -9.43 1.83
C ARG A 58 3.23 -9.89 2.98
N GLY A 59 2.65 -10.50 4.01
CA GLY A 59 3.41 -11.11 5.10
C GLY A 59 3.69 -10.18 6.26
N ARG A 60 3.12 -8.97 6.29
CA ARG A 60 3.22 -8.10 7.46
C ARG A 60 2.42 -8.69 8.62
N ASN A 61 3.03 -8.65 9.81
CA ASN A 61 2.37 -9.07 11.03
C ASN A 61 1.59 -7.88 11.60
N ILE A 62 0.27 -7.93 11.46
CA ILE A 62 -0.64 -6.90 11.96
C ILE A 62 -1.38 -7.48 13.17
N ARG A 63 -1.27 -6.77 14.29
CA ARG A 63 -1.77 -7.21 15.59
C ARG A 63 -2.95 -6.32 16.00
N LEU A 64 -4.07 -6.94 16.34
CA LEU A 64 -5.15 -6.27 17.03
C LEU A 64 -4.92 -6.40 18.54
N ALA A 65 -5.16 -5.33 19.29
CA ALA A 65 -5.03 -5.30 20.74
C ALA A 65 -5.86 -6.42 21.38
N ASP A 66 -5.30 -7.05 22.42
CA ASP A 66 -5.93 -8.11 23.21
C ASP A 66 -6.36 -9.38 22.43
N CYS A 67 -6.04 -9.45 21.14
CA CYS A 67 -6.15 -10.68 20.34
C CYS A 67 -4.82 -11.46 20.37
N THR A 68 -4.84 -12.74 20.02
CA THR A 68 -3.66 -13.52 19.56
C THR A 68 -3.36 -13.25 18.07
N PRO A 69 -2.17 -13.60 17.54
CA PRO A 69 -1.83 -13.30 16.15
C PRO A 69 -2.77 -13.98 15.16
N SER A 70 -3.17 -15.23 15.45
CA SER A 70 -4.15 -15.97 14.64
C SER A 70 -5.54 -15.33 14.67
N GLN A 71 -6.01 -14.88 15.83
CA GLN A 71 -7.27 -14.14 15.95
C GLN A 71 -7.22 -12.82 15.17
N SER A 72 -6.14 -12.05 15.33
CA SER A 72 -5.94 -10.78 14.60
C SER A 72 -6.03 -11.01 13.09
N ARG A 73 -5.32 -12.02 12.59
CA ARG A 73 -5.33 -12.41 11.18
C ARG A 73 -6.74 -12.77 10.69
N ALA A 74 -7.44 -13.65 11.41
CA ALA A 74 -8.77 -14.10 11.01
C ALA A 74 -9.79 -12.95 10.97
N ILE A 75 -9.72 -12.01 11.93
CA ILE A 75 -10.60 -10.83 11.95
C ILE A 75 -10.28 -9.90 10.77
N ILE A 76 -8.99 -9.63 10.52
CA ILE A 76 -8.56 -8.77 9.41
C ILE A 76 -9.00 -9.37 8.08
N GLU A 77 -8.74 -10.65 7.84
CA GLU A 77 -9.16 -11.34 6.59
C GLU A 77 -10.69 -11.31 6.41
N ALA A 78 -11.46 -11.48 7.48
CA ALA A 78 -12.92 -11.42 7.41
C ALA A 78 -13.46 -10.00 7.20
N SER A 79 -12.75 -8.98 7.69
CA SER A 79 -13.25 -7.60 7.75
C SER A 79 -13.42 -6.93 6.39
N TYR A 80 -12.63 -7.33 5.38
CA TYR A 80 -12.73 -6.81 4.03
C TYR A 80 -14.02 -7.26 3.31
N ASP A 81 -14.38 -8.55 3.40
CA ASP A 81 -15.55 -9.09 2.72
C ASP A 81 -16.83 -9.02 3.58
N ARG A 82 -16.70 -9.14 4.90
CA ARG A 82 -17.80 -9.27 5.86
C ARG A 82 -17.55 -8.44 7.12
N ARG A 83 -17.61 -7.11 6.96
CA ARG A 83 -17.37 -6.12 8.02
C ARG A 83 -18.13 -6.42 9.31
N ALA A 84 -19.45 -6.52 9.26
CA ALA A 84 -20.27 -6.67 10.46
C ALA A 84 -19.94 -7.97 11.24
N PRO A 85 -19.91 -9.16 10.61
CA PRO A 85 -19.44 -10.38 11.27
C PRO A 85 -18.02 -10.28 11.84
N ALA A 86 -17.10 -9.63 11.14
CA ALA A 86 -15.74 -9.44 11.62
C ALA A 86 -15.67 -8.55 12.87
N MET A 87 -16.52 -7.52 12.96
CA MET A 87 -16.63 -6.68 14.17
C MET A 87 -17.23 -7.45 15.35
N ASP A 88 -18.17 -8.36 15.08
CA ASP A 88 -18.70 -9.24 16.13
C ASP A 88 -17.63 -10.22 16.63
N MET A 89 -16.82 -10.79 15.71
CA MET A 89 -15.67 -11.60 16.08
C MET A 89 -14.66 -10.80 16.93
N LEU A 90 -14.34 -9.57 16.52
CA LEU A 90 -13.43 -8.69 17.25
C LEU A 90 -13.89 -8.47 18.70
N ARG A 91 -15.17 -8.11 18.89
CA ARG A 91 -15.75 -7.90 20.22
C ARG A 91 -15.78 -9.16 21.06
N ALA A 92 -16.04 -10.32 20.45
CA ALA A 92 -16.15 -11.59 21.15
C ALA A 92 -14.81 -12.21 21.54
N THR A 93 -13.75 -11.96 20.75
CA THR A 93 -12.47 -12.68 20.89
C THR A 93 -11.32 -11.84 21.44
N CYS A 94 -11.44 -10.51 21.39
CA CYS A 94 -10.38 -9.58 21.75
C CYS A 94 -10.78 -8.62 22.89
N SER A 95 -11.72 -9.04 23.73
CA SER A 95 -12.02 -8.41 25.00
C SER A 95 -11.11 -9.01 26.07
N GLY A 96 -9.90 -8.44 26.20
CA GLY A 96 -9.02 -8.65 27.35
C GLY A 96 -9.55 -7.93 28.59
#